data_AF-A0A9X2MLN0-F1
#
_entry.id   AF-A0A9X2MLN0-F1
#
_cell.length_a   1.000
_cell.length_b   1.000
_cell.length_c   1.000
_cell.angle_alpha   90.00
_cell.angle_beta   90.00
_cell.angle_gamma   90.00
#
_symmetry.space_group_name_H-M   'P 1'
#
loop_
_entity.id
_entity.type
_entity.pdbx_description
1 polymer ?
#
loop_
_entity_poly.entity_id
_entity_poly.type
_entity_poly.pdbx_seq_one_letter_code
_entity_poly.pdbx_strand_id
1 'polypeptide(L)'
;MDYPDAYIAYLVEFHATRDFFECHELLEEYWKEHPDDGLGETWIGLIQTAVGQYHERRGNLRGAASMYGKAAGKLLASPLERLGLDREDLIRQLEARREAAEAGTSGYEDIKMRLADSELAALCEEKCRERGLVWGKSGLDAADEVIHRHLTRDRTEVVEARAAALKARRAGNE
;
A
#
# COMPACT_ATOMS: atom_id res chain seq x y z
N MET A 1 -10.92 -4.59 18.05
CA MET A 1 -11.37 -5.17 16.75
C MET A 1 -10.28 -6.13 16.27
N ASP A 2 -10.56 -7.20 15.53
CA ASP A 2 -9.49 -8.08 14.99
C ASP A 2 -9.14 -7.62 13.57
N TYR A 3 -7.92 -7.14 13.37
CA TYR A 3 -7.42 -6.63 12.09
C TYR A 3 -6.48 -7.66 11.46
N PRO A 4 -6.55 -7.90 10.13
CA PRO A 4 -5.63 -8.82 9.48
C PRO A 4 -4.17 -8.39 9.65
N ASP A 5 -3.28 -9.34 9.94
CA ASP A 5 -1.85 -9.07 10.09
C ASP A 5 -1.26 -8.39 8.85
N ALA A 6 -1.68 -8.82 7.65
CA ALA A 6 -1.27 -8.20 6.39
C ALA A 6 -1.68 -6.73 6.27
N TYR A 7 -2.84 -6.36 6.83
CA TYR A 7 -3.31 -4.98 6.86
C TYR A 7 -2.50 -4.13 7.85
N ILE A 8 -2.18 -4.66 9.04
CA ILE A 8 -1.30 -3.99 9.99
C ILE A 8 0.11 -3.81 9.38
N ALA A 9 0.65 -4.85 8.75
CA ALA A 9 1.94 -4.80 8.07
C ALA A 9 1.95 -3.74 6.95
N TYR A 10 0.89 -3.69 6.13
CA TYR A 10 0.69 -2.63 5.14
C TYR A 10 0.78 -1.23 5.77
N LEU A 11 0.06 -0.99 6.86
CA LEU A 11 0.06 0.33 7.52
C LEU A 11 1.44 0.70 8.09
N VAL A 12 2.16 -0.26 8.66
CA VAL A 12 3.52 -0.07 9.15
C VAL A 12 4.48 0.28 8.02
N GLU A 13 4.47 -0.47 6.92
CA GLU A 13 5.31 -0.15 5.76
C GLU A 13 4.93 1.22 5.16
N PHE A 14 3.63 1.52 5.09
CA PHE A 14 3.15 2.77 4.50
C PHE A 14 3.57 4.01 5.31
N HIS A 15 3.59 3.93 6.64
CA HIS A 15 3.84 5.09 7.50
C HIS A 15 5.25 5.15 8.10
N ALA A 16 5.92 4.02 8.28
CA ALA A 16 7.20 3.98 8.98
C ALA A 16 8.38 3.80 8.03
N THR A 17 8.32 2.84 7.10
CA THR A 17 9.41 2.59 6.16
C THR A 17 9.25 3.39 4.87
N ARG A 18 8.00 3.69 4.49
CA ARG A 18 7.61 4.28 3.19
C ARG A 18 7.95 3.34 2.03
N ASP A 19 7.95 2.03 2.28
CA ASP A 19 8.13 1.00 1.26
C ASP A 19 6.79 0.71 0.56
N PHE A 20 6.41 1.61 -0.35
CA PHE A 20 5.13 1.52 -1.06
C PHE A 20 5.05 0.31 -2.01
N PHE A 21 6.19 -0.26 -2.42
CA PHE A 21 6.19 -1.49 -3.20
C PHE A 21 5.84 -2.67 -2.30
N GLU A 22 6.45 -2.75 -1.11
CA GLU A 22 6.09 -3.77 -0.11
C GLU A 22 4.61 -3.68 0.29
N CYS A 23 4.10 -2.46 0.45
CA CYS A 23 2.67 -2.25 0.68
C CYS A 23 1.80 -2.90 -0.40
N HIS A 24 2.20 -2.80 -1.67
CA HIS A 24 1.49 -3.44 -2.78
C HIS A 24 1.56 -4.96 -2.66
N GLU A 25 2.74 -5.54 -2.46
CA GLU A 25 2.90 -6.99 -2.38
C GLU A 25 2.08 -7.60 -1.24
N LEU A 26 2.22 -7.07 -0.02
CA LEU A 26 1.52 -7.56 1.18
C LEU A 26 0.00 -7.59 1.00
N LEU A 27 -0.57 -6.49 0.51
CA LEU A 27 -2.02 -6.35 0.44
C LEU A 27 -2.61 -7.01 -0.82
N GLU A 28 -1.84 -7.14 -1.90
CA GLU A 28 -2.25 -7.91 -3.08
C GLU A 28 -2.31 -9.41 -2.78
N GLU A 29 -1.34 -9.95 -2.03
CA GLU A 29 -1.35 -11.33 -1.57
C GLU A 29 -2.59 -11.60 -0.70
N TYR A 30 -2.80 -10.78 0.33
CA TYR A 30 -3.96 -10.89 1.21
C TYR A 30 -5.29 -10.86 0.44
N TRP A 31 -5.45 -9.88 -0.47
CA TRP A 31 -6.66 -9.75 -1.28
C TRP A 31 -6.96 -10.99 -2.14
N LYS A 32 -5.92 -11.61 -2.73
CA LYS A 32 -6.11 -12.80 -3.57
C LYS A 32 -6.49 -14.04 -2.77
N GLU A 33 -6.00 -14.14 -1.53
CA GLU A 33 -6.32 -15.26 -0.64
C GLU A 33 -7.72 -15.14 -0.01
N HIS A 34 -8.29 -13.93 0.03
CA HIS A 34 -9.57 -13.64 0.68
C HIS A 34 -10.60 -13.06 -0.29
N PRO A 35 -10.98 -13.77 -1.38
CA PRO A 35 -11.89 -13.23 -2.40
C PRO A 35 -13.30 -12.94 -1.89
N ASP A 36 -13.72 -13.57 -0.80
CA ASP A 36 -15.10 -13.54 -0.28
C ASP A 36 -15.27 -12.68 1.00
N ASP A 37 -14.27 -11.89 1.40
CA ASP A 37 -14.32 -11.09 2.64
C ASP A 37 -15.18 -9.82 2.55
N GLY A 38 -15.67 -9.50 1.34
CA GLY A 38 -16.50 -8.33 1.06
C GLY A 38 -15.76 -6.99 1.07
N LEU A 39 -14.43 -7.00 1.12
CA LEU A 39 -13.56 -5.82 1.17
C LEU A 39 -12.61 -5.72 -0.04
N GLY A 40 -12.75 -6.59 -1.04
CA GLY A 40 -11.87 -6.60 -2.23
C GLY A 40 -11.67 -5.24 -2.90
N GLU A 41 -12.73 -4.46 -3.11
CA GLU A 41 -12.60 -3.11 -3.68
C GLU A 41 -11.84 -2.15 -2.76
N THR A 42 -11.99 -2.31 -1.44
CA THR A 42 -11.25 -1.56 -0.43
C THR A 42 -9.76 -1.91 -0.47
N TRP A 43 -9.41 -3.20 -0.54
CA TRP A 43 -8.02 -3.64 -0.68
C TRP A 43 -7.37 -3.10 -1.94
N ILE A 44 -8.06 -3.19 -3.09
CA ILE A 44 -7.55 -2.64 -4.35
C ILE A 44 -7.36 -1.12 -4.24
N GLY A 45 -8.25 -0.39 -3.58
CA GLY A 45 -8.11 1.05 -3.35
C GLY A 45 -6.89 1.42 -2.50
N LEU A 46 -6.63 0.65 -1.43
CA LEU A 46 -5.44 0.84 -0.59
C LEU A 46 -4.14 0.47 -1.34
N ILE A 47 -4.15 -0.60 -2.12
CA ILE A 47 -3.03 -0.96 -3.01
C ILE A 47 -2.74 0.19 -3.98
N GLN A 48 -3.76 0.72 -4.65
CA GLN A 48 -3.61 1.84 -5.59
C GLN A 48 -3.10 3.12 -4.91
N THR A 49 -3.47 3.35 -3.64
CA THR A 49 -2.92 4.46 -2.86
C THR A 49 -1.40 4.34 -2.69
N ALA A 50 -0.90 3.14 -2.34
CA ALA A 50 0.54 2.88 -2.24
C ALA A 50 1.24 3.03 -3.61
N VAL A 51 0.67 2.46 -4.68
CA VAL A 51 1.24 2.58 -6.04
C VAL A 51 1.28 4.03 -6.51
N GLY A 52 0.29 4.85 -6.14
CA GLY A 52 0.28 6.29 -6.40
C GLY A 52 1.45 7.00 -5.74
N GLN A 53 1.64 6.79 -4.43
CA GLN A 53 2.78 7.34 -3.68
C GLN A 53 4.13 6.89 -4.26
N TYR A 54 4.23 5.63 -4.69
CA TYR A 54 5.41 5.08 -5.35
C TYR A 54 5.73 5.81 -6.67
N HIS A 55 4.72 6.01 -7.52
CA HIS A 55 4.89 6.73 -8.78
C HIS A 55 5.29 8.18 -8.57
N GLU A 56 4.62 8.85 -7.64
CA GLU A 56 4.83 10.27 -7.40
C GLU A 56 6.22 10.55 -6.84
N ARG A 57 6.68 9.73 -5.88
CA ARG A 57 8.03 9.82 -5.31
C ARG A 57 9.11 9.69 -6.38
N ARG A 58 8.83 8.96 -7.45
CA ARG A 58 9.73 8.75 -8.60
C ARG A 58 9.56 9.78 -9.72
N GLY A 59 8.75 10.82 -9.52
CA GLY A 59 8.46 11.83 -10.54
C GLY A 59 7.55 11.35 -11.68
N ASN A 60 6.94 10.16 -11.59
CA ASN A 60 5.95 9.71 -12.54
C ASN A 60 4.57 10.30 -12.20
N LEU A 61 4.40 11.60 -12.43
CA LEU A 61 3.18 12.33 -12.06
C LEU A 61 1.93 11.81 -12.79
N ARG A 62 2.05 11.44 -14.07
CA ARG A 62 0.95 10.84 -14.83
C ARG A 62 0.49 9.51 -14.23
N GLY A 63 1.44 8.67 -13.83
CA GLY A 63 1.14 7.41 -13.14
C GLY A 63 0.49 7.64 -11.78
N ALA A 64 1.01 8.59 -11.01
CA ALA A 64 0.49 8.98 -9.70
C ALA A 64 -0.97 9.45 -9.79
N ALA A 65 -1.26 10.45 -10.63
CA ALA A 65 -2.61 10.97 -10.84
C ALA A 65 -3.61 9.88 -11.21
N SER A 66 -3.22 8.97 -12.12
CA SER A 66 -4.07 7.84 -12.52
C SER A 66 -4.39 6.90 -11.36
N MET A 67 -3.40 6.60 -10.51
CA MET A 67 -3.60 5.71 -9.37
C MET A 67 -4.44 6.37 -8.27
N TYR A 68 -4.18 7.64 -7.94
CA TYR A 68 -4.95 8.37 -6.94
C TYR A 68 -6.43 8.50 -7.34
N GLY A 69 -6.73 8.79 -8.60
CA GLY A 69 -8.11 8.85 -9.09
C GLY A 69 -8.85 7.50 -8.99
N LYS A 70 -8.16 6.39 -9.31
CA LYS A 70 -8.74 5.04 -9.16
C LYS A 70 -8.94 4.67 -7.69
N ALA A 71 -7.95 4.96 -6.84
CA ALA A 71 -8.02 4.72 -5.40
C ALA A 71 -9.21 5.46 -4.79
N ALA A 72 -9.35 6.77 -5.05
CA ALA A 72 -10.45 7.58 -4.54
C ALA A 72 -11.81 7.01 -4.97
N GLY A 73 -11.96 6.64 -6.25
CA GLY A 73 -13.21 6.05 -6.76
C GLY A 73 -13.61 4.76 -6.04
N LYS A 74 -12.65 3.89 -5.72
CA LYS A 74 -12.91 2.65 -4.97
C LYS A 74 -13.17 2.90 -3.49
N LEU A 75 -12.40 3.80 -2.89
CA LEU A 75 -12.42 4.05 -1.45
C LEU A 75 -13.63 4.88 -1.01
N LEU A 76 -14.21 5.69 -1.90
CA LEU A 76 -15.40 6.49 -1.59
C LEU A 76 -16.60 5.64 -1.17
N ALA A 77 -16.81 4.49 -1.82
CA ALA A 77 -17.89 3.56 -1.52
C ALA A 77 -17.46 2.42 -0.57
N SER A 78 -16.19 2.37 -0.17
CA SER A 78 -15.64 1.31 0.67
C SER A 78 -15.93 1.55 2.15
N PRO A 79 -16.17 0.50 2.96
CA PRO A 79 -16.44 0.63 4.39
C PRO A 79 -15.13 0.80 5.19
N LEU A 80 -14.40 1.90 4.94
CA LEU A 80 -13.11 2.21 5.57
C LEU A 80 -13.17 2.31 7.10
N GLU A 81 -14.34 2.60 7.67
CA GLU A 81 -14.56 2.64 9.11
C GLU A 81 -14.39 1.25 9.73
N ARG A 82 -14.71 0.17 8.99
CA ARG A 82 -14.43 -1.23 9.43
C ARG A 82 -12.94 -1.52 9.50
N LEU A 83 -12.12 -0.73 8.80
CA LEU A 83 -10.67 -0.80 8.82
C LEU A 83 -10.05 0.25 9.73
N GLY A 84 -10.85 0.97 10.53
CA GLY A 84 -10.34 2.00 11.43
C GLY A 84 -9.72 3.20 10.70
N LEU A 85 -10.07 3.45 9.44
CA LEU A 85 -9.56 4.58 8.65
C LEU A 85 -10.58 5.71 8.54
N ASP A 86 -10.08 6.95 8.62
CA ASP A 86 -10.86 8.14 8.31
C ASP A 86 -11.03 8.27 6.78
N ARG A 87 -12.25 7.97 6.29
CA ARG A 87 -12.59 8.06 4.87
C ARG A 87 -12.41 9.48 4.35
N GLU A 88 -12.98 10.46 5.03
CA GLU A 88 -13.04 11.84 4.53
C GLU A 88 -11.63 12.42 4.38
N ASP A 89 -10.78 12.19 5.37
CA ASP A 89 -9.39 12.65 5.34
C ASP A 89 -8.58 11.96 4.24
N LEU A 90 -8.76 10.65 4.03
CA LEU A 90 -8.04 9.90 3.00
C LEU A 90 -8.47 10.30 1.58
N ILE A 91 -9.77 10.45 1.33
CA ILE A 91 -10.27 10.87 0.01
C ILE A 91 -9.79 12.29 -0.31
N ARG A 92 -9.88 13.22 0.65
CA ARG A 92 -9.38 14.59 0.50
C ARG A 92 -7.90 14.62 0.14
N GLN A 93 -7.08 13.79 0.80
CA GLN A 93 -5.65 13.68 0.48
C GLN A 93 -5.44 13.13 -0.94
N LEU A 94 -6.12 12.04 -1.33
CA LEU A 94 -5.99 11.45 -2.66
C LEU A 94 -6.36 12.43 -3.78
N GLU A 95 -7.44 13.19 -3.61
CA GLU A 95 -7.86 14.20 -4.58
C GLU A 95 -6.85 15.36 -4.67
N ALA A 96 -6.39 15.89 -3.53
CA ALA A 96 -5.37 16.95 -3.52
C ALA A 96 -4.05 16.51 -4.18
N ARG A 97 -3.60 15.27 -3.91
CA ARG A 97 -2.39 14.70 -4.55
C ARG A 97 -2.61 14.47 -6.04
N ARG A 98 -3.79 13.99 -6.45
CA ARG A 98 -4.16 13.84 -7.85
C ARG A 98 -4.10 15.19 -8.58
N GLU A 99 -4.72 16.23 -8.04
CA GLU A 99 -4.73 17.56 -8.64
C GLU A 99 -3.32 18.14 -8.78
N ALA A 100 -2.48 18.00 -7.75
CA ALA A 100 -1.09 18.45 -7.81
C ALA A 100 -0.29 17.71 -8.89
N ALA A 101 -0.46 16.39 -8.99
CA ALA A 101 0.19 15.57 -10.01
C ALA A 101 -0.30 15.91 -11.43
N GLU A 102 -1.60 16.19 -11.61
CA GLU A 102 -2.18 16.64 -12.90
C GLU A 102 -1.69 18.04 -13.29
N ALA A 103 -1.52 18.95 -12.33
CA ALA A 103 -1.00 20.30 -12.53
C ALA A 103 0.52 20.34 -12.78
N GLY A 104 1.23 19.24 -12.54
CA GLY A 104 2.69 19.20 -12.65
C GLY A 104 3.43 19.94 -11.53
N THR A 105 2.75 20.31 -10.44
CA THR A 105 3.34 21.00 -9.29
C THR A 105 3.98 19.97 -8.36
N SER A 106 5.24 19.61 -8.63
CA SER A 106 5.90 18.44 -8.03
C SER A 106 6.51 18.68 -6.65
N GLY A 107 5.70 19.10 -5.68
CA GLY A 107 6.01 18.83 -4.27
C GLY A 107 5.57 17.41 -3.95
N TYR A 108 6.51 16.45 -3.88
CA TYR A 108 6.17 15.15 -3.31
C TYR A 108 5.78 15.34 -1.83
N GLU A 109 4.63 14.81 -1.44
CA GLU A 109 4.14 14.81 -0.07
C GLU A 109 3.61 13.42 0.28
N ASP A 110 3.83 13.02 1.53
CA ASP A 110 3.30 11.79 2.07
C ASP A 110 1.79 11.89 2.31
N ILE A 111 1.02 10.99 1.70
CA ILE A 111 -0.30 10.66 2.24
C ILE A 111 -0.10 10.07 3.65
N LYS A 112 -0.92 10.51 4.60
CA LYS A 112 -0.94 10.07 5.99
C LYS A 112 -2.33 9.54 6.28
N MET A 113 -2.52 8.22 6.26
CA MET A 113 -3.83 7.63 6.53
C MET A 113 -4.14 7.80 8.02
N ARG A 114 -5.10 8.67 8.33
CA ARG A 114 -5.53 8.87 9.70
C ARG A 114 -6.24 7.62 10.21
N LEU A 115 -5.69 7.03 11.27
CA LEU A 115 -6.29 5.92 11.99
C LEU A 115 -7.31 6.50 12.99
N ALA A 116 -8.59 6.24 12.73
CA ALA A 116 -9.70 6.65 13.59
C ALA A 116 -9.86 5.71 14.79
N ASP A 117 -9.44 4.45 14.66
CA ASP A 117 -9.41 3.49 15.76
C ASP A 117 -8.07 3.57 16.53
N SER A 118 -8.15 3.90 17.82
CA SER A 118 -6.97 3.98 18.69
C SER A 118 -6.32 2.62 18.97
N GLU A 119 -7.08 1.51 18.93
CA GLU A 119 -6.52 0.17 19.07
C GLU A 119 -5.64 -0.17 17.87
N LEU A 120 -6.10 0.15 16.66
CA LEU A 120 -5.32 -0.03 15.43
C LEU A 120 -4.04 0.79 15.45
N ALA A 121 -4.12 2.04 15.90
CA ALA A 121 -2.95 2.90 16.05
C ALA A 121 -1.93 2.31 17.03
N ALA A 122 -2.39 1.84 18.19
CA ALA A 122 -1.52 1.21 19.19
C ALA A 122 -0.84 -0.06 18.65
N LEU A 123 -1.56 -0.91 17.90
CA LEU A 123 -1.01 -2.10 17.24
C LEU A 123 0.09 -1.74 16.24
N CYS A 124 -0.13 -0.72 15.41
CA CYS A 124 0.85 -0.27 14.45
C CYS A 124 2.11 0.29 15.11
N GLU A 125 1.94 1.10 16.16
CA GLU A 125 3.06 1.66 16.94
C GLU A 125 3.86 0.57 17.66
N GLU A 126 3.18 -0.44 18.22
CA GLU A 126 3.82 -1.60 18.82
C GLU A 126 4.64 -2.39 17.80
N LYS A 127 4.08 -2.68 16.62
CA LYS A 127 4.81 -3.36 15.53
C LYS A 127 6.01 -2.54 15.05
N CYS A 128 5.91 -1.21 15.03
CA CYS A 128 7.04 -0.35 14.75
C CYS A 128 8.13 -0.50 15.83
N ARG A 129 7.75 -0.44 17.10
CA ARG A 129 8.68 -0.57 18.25
C ARG A 129 9.42 -1.91 18.23
N GLU A 130 8.72 -3.02 17.99
CA GLU A 130 9.31 -4.37 17.87
C GLU A 130 10.39 -4.44 16.78
N ARG A 131 10.20 -3.69 15.69
CA ARG A 131 11.11 -3.66 14.52
C ARG A 131 12.13 -2.53 14.57
N GLY A 132 12.12 -1.69 15.62
CA GLY A 132 12.98 -0.50 15.71
C GLY A 132 12.67 0.59 14.68
N LEU A 133 11.42 0.65 14.20
CA LEU A 133 10.95 1.62 13.22
C LEU A 133 10.32 2.85 13.90
N VAL A 134 10.34 3.99 13.19
CA VAL A 134 9.68 5.23 13.62
C VAL A 134 8.41 5.43 12.82
N TRP A 135 7.25 5.39 13.50
CA TRP A 135 5.96 5.67 12.89
C TRP A 135 5.89 7.12 12.37
N GLY A 136 5.30 7.31 11.19
CA GLY A 136 5.09 8.63 10.60
C GLY A 136 6.37 9.28 10.04
N LYS A 137 7.44 8.51 9.81
CA LYS A 137 8.66 8.98 9.15
C LYS A 137 8.32 9.63 7.81
N SER A 138 9.00 10.71 7.43
CA SER A 138 8.80 11.31 6.10
C SER A 138 9.35 10.41 5.00
N GLY A 139 8.60 10.30 3.89
CA GLY A 139 9.04 9.66 2.66
C GLY A 139 10.13 10.40 1.91
N LEU A 140 10.38 11.67 2.24
CA LEU A 140 11.57 12.40 1.78
C LEU A 140 12.85 11.91 2.49
N ASP A 141 12.71 11.38 3.71
CA ASP A 141 13.80 10.77 4.48
C ASP A 141 13.90 9.25 4.24
N ALA A 142 13.10 8.71 3.30
CA ALA A 142 13.22 7.32 2.89
C ALA A 142 14.50 7.16 2.06
N ALA A 143 15.40 6.30 2.53
CA ALA A 143 16.65 6.05 1.82
C ALA A 143 16.36 5.48 0.41
N ASP A 144 17.22 5.80 -0.57
CA ASP A 144 17.16 5.24 -1.93
C ASP A 144 17.07 3.70 -1.90
N GLU A 145 17.70 3.07 -0.91
CA GLU A 145 17.65 1.64 -0.62
C GLU A 145 16.23 1.11 -0.38
N VAL A 146 15.34 1.91 0.22
CA VAL A 146 13.92 1.57 0.40
C VAL A 146 13.17 1.76 -0.92
N ILE A 147 13.46 2.84 -1.65
CA ILE A 147 12.85 3.13 -2.95
C ILE A 147 13.15 1.99 -3.95
N HIS A 148 14.35 1.42 -3.88
CA HIS A 148 14.87 0.38 -4.77
C HIS A 148 14.98 -1.00 -4.13
N ARG A 149 14.45 -1.21 -2.92
CA ARG A 149 14.55 -2.50 -2.21
C ARG A 149 14.00 -3.66 -3.04
N HIS A 150 12.92 -3.42 -3.75
CA HIS A 150 12.31 -4.38 -4.68
C HIS A 150 13.22 -4.83 -5.84
N LEU A 151 14.28 -4.08 -6.15
CA LEU A 151 15.30 -4.43 -7.14
C LEU A 151 16.43 -5.28 -6.55
N THR A 152 16.66 -5.20 -5.24
CA THR A 152 17.79 -5.83 -4.54
C THR A 152 17.37 -6.99 -3.64
N ARG A 153 16.06 -7.20 -3.45
CA ARG A 153 15.51 -8.34 -2.71
C ARG A 153 15.83 -9.65 -3.44
N ASP A 154 16.28 -10.63 -2.67
CA ASP A 154 16.41 -12.00 -3.16
C ASP A 154 14.99 -12.56 -3.41
N ARG A 155 14.64 -12.70 -4.68
CA ARG A 155 13.32 -13.23 -5.12
C ARG A 155 13.41 -14.71 -5.50
N THR A 156 14.42 -15.44 -5.03
CA THR A 156 14.62 -16.85 -5.40
C THR A 156 13.36 -17.68 -5.14
N GLU A 157 12.71 -17.52 -4.00
CA GLU A 157 11.45 -18.23 -3.69
C GLU A 157 10.29 -17.89 -4.64
N VAL A 158 10.13 -16.61 -5.01
CA VAL A 158 9.08 -16.16 -5.95
C VAL A 158 9.34 -16.69 -7.36
N VAL A 159 10.61 -16.74 -7.78
CA VAL A 159 11.02 -17.30 -9.06
C VAL A 159 10.80 -18.81 -9.09
N GLU A 160 11.16 -19.51 -8.01
CA GLU A 160 10.98 -20.96 -7.87
C GLU A 160 9.50 -21.34 -7.82
N ALA A 161 8.67 -20.59 -7.09
CA ALA A 161 7.22 -20.79 -7.04
C ALA A 161 6.57 -20.59 -8.43
N ARG A 162 6.99 -19.58 -9.20
CA ARG A 162 6.53 -19.36 -10.58
C ARG A 162 6.98 -20.50 -11.51
N ALA A 163 8.20 -21.00 -11.36
CA ALA A 163 8.71 -22.13 -12.14
C ALA A 163 7.95 -23.43 -11.83
N ALA A 164 7.64 -23.69 -10.56
CA ALA A 164 6.84 -24.84 -10.13
C ALA A 164 5.41 -24.78 -10.70
N ALA A 165 4.76 -23.61 -10.63
CA ALA A 165 3.44 -23.39 -11.20
C ALA A 165 3.43 -23.59 -12.74
N LEU A 166 4.46 -23.14 -13.45
CA LEU A 166 4.59 -23.34 -14.90
C LEU A 166 4.76 -24.83 -15.26
N LYS A 167 5.51 -25.58 -14.44
CA LYS A 167 5.72 -27.02 -14.62
C LYS A 167 4.44 -27.82 -14.37
N ALA A 168 3.67 -27.47 -13.35
CA ALA A 168 2.37 -28.08 -13.06
C ALA A 168 1.35 -27.86 -14.20
N ARG A 169 1.34 -26.68 -14.83
CA ARG A 169 0.47 -26.39 -15.98
C ARG A 169 0.87 -27.13 -17.26
N ARG A 170 2.15 -27.49 -17.43
CA ARG A 170 2.62 -28.33 -18.54
C ARG A 170 2.28 -29.81 -18.33
N ALA A 171 2.40 -30.29 -17.10
CA ALA A 171 2.09 -31.68 -16.75
C ALA A 171 0.59 -32.03 -16.73
N GLY A 172 -0.29 -31.04 -16.62
CA GLY A 172 -1.75 -31.24 -16.71
C GLY A 172 -2.32 -31.15 -18.14
N ASN A 173 -1.47 -30.96 -19.15
CA ASN A 173 -1.85 -30.80 -20.56
C ASN A 173 -1.26 -31.93 -21.45
N GLU A 174 -0.73 -32.99 -20.84
CA GLU A 174 -0.30 -34.26 -21.44
C GLU A 174 -1.23 -35.39 -20.97
#